data_AF-A0A938VWA1-F1
#
_entry.id   AF-A0A938VWA1-F1
#
_cell.length_a   1.000
_cell.length_b   1.000
_cell.length_c   1.000
_cell.angle_alpha   90.00
_cell.angle_beta   90.00
_cell.angle_gamma   90.00
#
_symmetry.space_group_name_H-M   'P 1'
#
loop_
_entity.id
_entity.type
_entity.pdbx_description
1 polymer ?
#
loop_
_entity_poly.entity_id
_entity_poly.type
_entity_poly.pdbx_seq_one_letter_code
_entity_poly.pdbx_strand_id
1 'polypeptide(L)'
;WVRGLAAALGVPGSVPSPTFTLCQPLRGGRLPLDHWDLYRLERARDWDSLGWPDCLVTSGLVAVEWPDRFPGKWPDPVVDLEVTPQPDGSRQLRWI
;
A
#
# COMPACT_ATOMS: atom_id res chain seq x y z
N TRP A 1 -1.44 -8.92 1.12
CA TRP A 1 -2.85 -8.78 1.56
C TRP A 1 -3.66 -7.87 0.62
N VAL A 2 -3.01 -6.95 -0.09
CA VAL A 2 -3.64 -6.00 -1.04
C VAL A 2 -4.54 -6.65 -2.09
N ARG A 3 -4.18 -7.83 -2.62
CA ARG A 3 -5.06 -8.59 -3.53
C ARG A 3 -6.47 -8.83 -2.97
N GLY A 4 -6.58 -9.17 -1.69
CA GLY A 4 -7.86 -9.38 -1.02
C GLY A 4 -8.63 -8.07 -0.84
N LEU A 5 -7.92 -6.99 -0.50
CA LEU A 5 -8.49 -5.65 -0.40
C LEU A 5 -9.03 -5.17 -1.74
N ALA A 6 -8.25 -5.29 -2.81
CA ALA A 6 -8.64 -4.93 -4.17
C ALA A 6 -9.86 -5.72 -4.64
N ALA A 7 -9.91 -7.03 -4.35
CA ALA A 7 -11.07 -7.87 -4.64
C ALA A 7 -12.33 -7.42 -3.87
N ALA A 8 -12.19 -7.08 -2.59
CA ALA A 8 -13.29 -6.54 -1.78
C ALA A 8 -13.78 -5.17 -2.28
N LEU A 9 -12.90 -4.39 -2.91
CA LEU A 9 -13.26 -3.15 -3.58
C LEU A 9 -13.79 -3.36 -5.01
N GLY A 10 -13.78 -4.58 -5.54
CA GLY A 10 -14.24 -4.87 -6.90
C GLY A 10 -13.29 -4.38 -8.00
N VAL A 11 -11.98 -4.21 -7.70
CA VAL A 11 -10.98 -3.87 -8.71
C VAL A 11 -10.88 -5.02 -9.72
N PRO A 12 -11.03 -4.75 -11.04
CA PRO A 12 -10.89 -5.77 -12.07
C PRO A 12 -9.43 -6.15 -12.33
N GLY A 13 -9.21 -7.39 -12.78
CA GLY A 13 -7.91 -7.84 -13.29
C GLY A 13 -6.91 -8.25 -12.21
N SER A 14 -5.64 -8.29 -12.59
CA SER A 14 -4.55 -8.69 -11.70
C SER A 14 -4.05 -7.52 -10.86
N VAL A 15 -3.62 -7.83 -9.63
CA VAL A 15 -2.97 -6.88 -8.72
C VAL A 15 -1.51 -7.31 -8.54
N PRO A 16 -0.60 -6.80 -9.40
CA PRO A 16 0.83 -7.11 -9.30
C PRO A 16 1.46 -6.37 -8.11
N SER A 17 2.62 -6.85 -7.65
CA SER A 17 3.41 -6.13 -6.66
C SER A 17 4.12 -4.94 -7.32
N PRO A 18 4.01 -3.71 -6.77
CA PRO A 18 4.71 -2.54 -7.27
C PRO A 18 6.16 -2.46 -6.80
N THR A 19 6.80 -3.54 -6.35
CA THR A 19 8.14 -3.53 -5.75
C THR A 19 9.20 -2.72 -6.53
N PHE A 20 9.10 -2.64 -7.85
CA PHE A 20 10.01 -1.83 -8.69
C PHE A 20 9.44 -0.45 -9.08
N THR A 21 8.13 -0.32 -9.25
CA THR A 21 7.49 0.96 -9.60
C THR A 21 7.17 1.81 -8.37
N LEU A 22 7.30 1.23 -7.17
CA LEU A 22 6.95 1.72 -5.84
C LEU A 22 5.47 2.03 -5.64
N CYS A 23 4.75 2.42 -6.69
CA CYS A 23 3.31 2.63 -6.71
C CYS A 23 2.67 1.87 -7.88
N GLN A 24 1.48 1.31 -7.64
CA GLN A 24 0.57 0.76 -8.63
C GLN A 24 -0.84 1.33 -8.39
N PRO A 25 -1.28 2.24 -9.27
CA PRO A 25 -2.68 2.63 -9.34
C PRO A 25 -3.57 1.44 -9.72
N LEU A 26 -4.58 1.18 -8.90
CA LEU A 26 -5.61 0.16 -9.12
C LEU A 26 -6.96 0.88 -9.27
N ARG A 27 -7.61 0.71 -10.43
CA ARG A 27 -8.78 1.49 -10.85
C ARG A 27 -9.92 0.57 -11.27
N GLY A 28 -11.14 1.12 -11.31
CA GLY A 28 -12.36 0.39 -11.71
C GLY A 28 -13.09 -0.33 -10.58
N GLY A 29 -12.57 -0.25 -9.34
CA GLY A 29 -13.31 -0.67 -8.15
C GLY A 29 -14.24 0.43 -7.60
N ARG A 30 -14.88 0.15 -6.47
CA ARG A 30 -15.80 1.05 -5.74
C ARG A 30 -15.15 2.37 -5.33
N LEU A 31 -13.84 2.37 -5.09
CA LEU A 31 -13.02 3.57 -4.82
C LEU A 31 -11.63 3.39 -5.45
N PRO A 32 -10.95 4.49 -5.85
CA PRO A 32 -9.58 4.43 -6.32
C PRO A 32 -8.66 3.88 -5.22
N LEU A 33 -7.89 2.83 -5.55
CA LEU A 33 -6.92 2.21 -4.65
C LEU A 33 -5.53 2.43 -5.21
N ASP A 34 -4.60 2.93 -4.41
CA ASP A 34 -3.20 3.04 -4.77
C ASP A 34 -2.38 2.11 -3.87
N HIS A 35 -1.71 1.14 -4.49
CA HIS A 35 -0.86 0.17 -3.80
C HIS A 35 0.59 0.67 -3.84
N TRP A 36 1.16 0.90 -2.67
CA TRP A 36 2.55 1.25 -2.49
C TRP A 36 3.34 0.09 -1.87
N ASP A 37 4.54 -0.15 -2.36
CA ASP A 37 5.53 -1.06 -1.76
C ASP A 37 6.83 -0.29 -1.57
N LEU A 38 7.16 0.03 -0.33
CA LEU A 38 8.31 0.86 0.02
C LEU A 38 9.56 0.06 0.35
N TYR A 39 9.55 -1.27 0.16
CA TYR A 39 10.68 -2.14 0.48
C TYR A 39 12.00 -1.67 -0.15
N ARG A 40 11.92 -1.07 -1.35
CA ARG A 40 13.07 -0.59 -2.12
C ARG A 40 13.29 0.92 -2.08
N LEU A 41 12.57 1.64 -1.23
CA LEU A 41 12.82 3.07 -1.08
C LEU A 41 14.17 3.29 -0.38
N GLU A 42 15.16 3.76 -1.13
CA GLU A 42 16.52 3.97 -0.60
C GLU A 42 16.68 5.32 0.10
N ARG A 43 16.07 6.38 -0.44
CA ARG A 43 16.30 7.76 0.03
C ARG A 43 15.03 8.60 -0.02
N ALA A 44 14.90 9.50 0.95
CA ALA A 44 13.81 10.47 1.03
C ALA A 44 13.70 11.36 -0.22
N ARG A 45 14.81 11.71 -0.88
CA ARG A 45 14.76 12.51 -2.12
C ARG A 45 14.01 11.81 -3.26
N ASP A 46 14.03 10.48 -3.27
CA ASP A 46 13.38 9.72 -4.33
C ASP A 46 11.87 9.81 -4.13
N TRP A 47 11.41 9.88 -2.87
CA TRP A 47 10.01 10.01 -2.47
C TRP A 47 9.30 11.23 -3.08
N ASP A 48 9.93 12.41 -3.04
CA ASP A 48 9.32 13.65 -3.54
C ASP A 48 9.00 13.57 -5.03
N SER A 49 9.72 12.72 -5.77
CA SER A 49 9.50 12.50 -7.21
C SER A 49 8.42 11.46 -7.55
N LEU A 50 7.94 10.69 -6.56
CA LEU A 50 7.02 9.56 -6.79
C LEU A 50 5.55 9.95 -6.91
N GLY A 51 5.21 11.24 -6.84
CA GLY A 51 3.82 11.70 -6.94
C GLY A 51 2.98 11.43 -5.69
N TRP A 52 3.61 11.30 -4.52
CA TRP A 52 2.91 11.11 -3.25
C TRP A 52 1.85 12.21 -2.95
N PRO A 53 2.14 13.52 -3.14
CA PRO A 53 1.13 14.55 -2.92
C PRO A 53 -0.12 14.36 -3.79
N ASP A 54 0.06 14.02 -5.05
CA ASP A 54 -1.06 13.79 -5.99
C ASP A 54 -1.83 12.50 -5.62
N CYS A 55 -1.12 11.48 -5.16
CA CYS A 55 -1.72 10.26 -4.63
C CYS A 55 -2.70 10.57 -3.48
N LEU A 56 -2.30 11.41 -2.52
CA LEU A 56 -3.16 11.77 -1.37
C LEU A 56 -4.44 12.53 -1.77
N VAL A 57 -4.42 13.24 -2.89
CA VAL A 57 -5.58 14.00 -3.39
C VAL A 57 -6.52 13.12 -4.22
N THR A 58 -5.96 12.16 -4.96
CA THR A 58 -6.72 11.40 -5.97
C THR A 58 -7.14 9.99 -5.52
N SER A 59 -6.54 9.46 -4.46
CA SER A 59 -6.84 8.12 -3.94
C SER A 59 -8.07 8.13 -3.04
N GLY A 60 -8.89 7.09 -3.13
CA GLY A 60 -9.93 6.82 -2.13
C GLY A 60 -9.41 5.95 -0.97
N LEU A 61 -8.41 5.11 -1.24
CA LEU A 61 -7.69 4.31 -0.25
C LEU A 61 -6.24 4.11 -0.70
N VAL A 62 -5.32 4.21 0.24
CA VAL A 62 -3.90 3.96 0.00
C VAL A 62 -3.49 2.74 0.82
N ALA A 63 -2.96 1.71 0.15
CA ALA A 63 -2.47 0.49 0.77
C ALA A 63 -0.95 0.47 0.69
N VAL A 64 -0.26 0.48 1.83
CA VAL A 64 1.21 0.57 1.90
C VAL A 64 1.79 -0.70 2.49
N GLU A 65 2.73 -1.31 1.78
CA GLU A 65 3.62 -2.34 2.32
C GLU A 65 4.97 -1.70 2.71
N TRP A 66 5.56 -2.17 3.82
CA TRP A 66 6.77 -1.60 4.45
C TRP A 66 6.66 -0.13 4.85
N PRO A 67 5.62 0.26 5.61
CA PRO A 67 5.36 1.65 5.95
C PRO A 67 6.46 2.30 6.81
N ASP A 68 7.31 1.50 7.46
CA ASP A 68 8.48 1.93 8.23
C ASP A 68 9.54 2.68 7.40
N ARG A 69 9.50 2.51 6.07
CA ARG A 69 10.42 3.15 5.12
C ARG A 69 9.99 4.56 4.72
N PHE A 70 8.80 4.98 5.09
CA PHE A 70 8.28 6.28 4.73
C PHE A 70 9.07 7.40 5.43
N PRO A 71 9.60 8.39 4.70
CA PRO A 71 10.47 9.42 5.28
C PRO A 71 9.70 10.51 6.06
N GLY A 72 8.37 10.47 6.09
CA GLY A 72 7.51 11.50 6.66
C GLY A 72 6.57 10.99 7.75
N LYS A 73 5.62 11.85 8.13
CA LYS A 73 4.51 11.48 9.02
C LYS A 73 3.29 11.10 8.19
N TRP A 74 2.70 9.93 8.48
CA TRP A 74 1.50 9.49 7.78
C TRP A 74 0.32 10.43 8.07
N PRO A 75 -0.51 10.74 7.05
CA PRO A 75 -1.72 11.53 7.25
C PRO A 75 -2.82 10.69 7.90
N ASP A 76 -3.51 11.25 8.88
CA ASP A 76 -4.65 10.60 9.53
C ASP A 76 -5.89 10.57 8.60
N PRO A 77 -6.73 9.52 8.65
CA PRO A 77 -6.60 8.34 9.50
C PRO A 77 -5.67 7.27 8.90
N VAL A 78 -4.91 6.61 9.78
CA VAL A 78 -4.09 5.44 9.45
C VAL A 78 -4.62 4.23 10.19
N VAL A 79 -4.63 3.07 9.53
CA VAL A 79 -4.87 1.77 10.16
C VAL A 79 -3.65 0.92 9.89
N ASP A 80 -2.86 0.66 10.94
CA ASP A 80 -1.66 -0.15 10.84
C ASP A 80 -1.98 -1.61 11.15
N LEU A 81 -1.45 -2.50 10.30
CA LEU A 81 -1.66 -3.94 10.40
C LEU A 81 -0.32 -4.66 10.35
N GLU A 82 0.00 -5.36 11.43
CA GLU A 82 1.11 -6.28 11.47
C GLU A 82 0.68 -7.67 11.02
N VAL A 83 1.50 -8.29 10.16
CA VAL A 83 1.28 -9.63 9.62
C VAL A 83 2.44 -10.53 9.99
N THR A 84 2.21 -11.51 10.87
CA THR A 84 3.27 -12.40 11.38
C THR A 84 3.07 -13.83 10.84
N PRO A 85 4.08 -14.43 10.18
CA PRO A 85 4.05 -15.84 9.79
C PRO A 85 4.11 -16.78 11.00
N GLN A 86 3.31 -17.83 10.96
CA GLN A 86 3.26 -18.88 11.98
C GLN A 86 3.90 -20.18 11.46
N PRO A 87 4.41 -21.06 12.35
CA PRO A 87 5.06 -22.32 11.96
C PRO A 87 4.16 -23.27 11.18
N ASP A 88 2.84 -23.22 11.39
CA ASP A 88 1.84 -24.03 10.70
C ASP A 88 1.48 -23.50 9.29
N GLY A 89 2.16 -22.43 8.84
CA GLY A 89 1.92 -21.79 7.55
C GLY A 89 0.79 -20.75 7.57
N SER A 90 0.07 -20.58 8.68
CA SER A 90 -0.92 -19.52 8.85
C SER A 90 -0.27 -18.13 9.03
N ARG A 91 -1.08 -17.08 9.07
CA ARG A 91 -0.66 -15.71 9.36
C ARG A 91 -1.50 -15.15 10.50
N GLN A 92 -0.84 -14.57 11.50
CA GLN A 92 -1.50 -13.77 12.52
C GLN A 92 -1.59 -12.33 12.04
N LEU A 93 -2.76 -11.71 12.23
CA LEU A 93 -3.05 -10.33 11.89
C LEU A 93 -3.30 -9.54 13.17
N ARG A 94 -2.61 -8.41 13.37
CA ARG A 94 -2.76 -7.56 14.55
C ARG A 94 -2.87 -6.08 14.14
N TRP A 95 -3.96 -5.43 14.54
CA TRP A 95 -4.10 -3.98 14.43
C TRP A 95 -3.25 -3.31 15.52
N ILE A 96 -2.51 -2.27 15.17
CA ILE A 96 -1.64 -1.52 16.08
C ILE A 96 -1.98 -0.03 16.13
#